data_AF-A0A8C6YVA1-F1
#
_entry.id   AF-A0A8C6YVA1-F1
#
_cell.length_a   1.000
_cell.length_b   1.000
_cell.length_c   1.000
_cell.angle_alpha   90.00
_cell.angle_beta   90.00
_cell.angle_gamma   90.00
#
_symmetry.space_group_name_H-M   'P 1'
#
loop_
_entity.id
_entity.type
_entity.pdbx_description
1 polymer ?
#
loop_
_entity_poly.entity_id
_entity_poly.type
_entity_poly.pdbx_seq_one_letter_code
_entity_poly.pdbx_strand_id
1 'polypeptide(L)'
;MKAEVTSSKSGRFNKPKDAFEDTDGLYDPECENSGMFKAKQCNGTSCWCVNTAGVRVCCDVKAFLCYCHLSHSQYENPYITVDLKQNSSSKSAGDVDIADVAYYFEKDAKGDSIFHNDRLNISVDNEALKFDKMVVYYVDEIAPEFSMKSVTPGVIAVIVVVVLAVVAGIAVLVCSRRRKGKYVKAEVNYIVVVIKRLG
;
A
#
# COMPACT_ATOMS: atom_id res chain seq x y z
N MET A 1 11.27 11.65 26.51
CA MET A 1 10.93 10.21 26.43
C MET A 1 12.08 9.32 26.93
N LYS A 2 13.26 9.30 26.31
CA LYS A 2 14.36 8.40 26.74
C LYS A 2 14.75 8.48 28.22
N ALA A 3 14.93 9.70 28.74
CA ALA A 3 15.28 9.93 30.15
C ALA A 3 14.15 9.53 31.13
N GLU A 4 12.90 9.49 30.68
CA GLU A 4 11.74 9.10 31.49
C GLU A 4 11.67 7.57 31.62
N VAL A 5 11.93 6.86 30.52
CA VAL A 5 11.81 5.39 30.44
C VAL A 5 12.98 4.67 31.13
N THR A 6 14.15 5.31 31.25
CA THR A 6 15.32 4.72 31.94
C THR A 6 15.07 4.40 33.40
N SER A 7 14.19 5.13 34.09
CA SER A 7 13.82 4.85 35.49
C SER A 7 12.88 3.65 35.65
N SER A 8 12.09 3.28 34.63
CA SER A 8 11.10 2.20 34.73
C SER A 8 11.66 0.78 34.53
N LYS A 9 12.93 0.63 34.11
CA LYS A 9 13.54 -0.67 33.80
C LYS A 9 14.09 -1.43 35.02
N SER A 10 14.37 -0.73 36.13
CA SER A 10 14.93 -1.34 37.34
C SER A 10 13.84 -2.07 38.15
N GLY A 11 13.55 -3.32 37.80
CA GLY A 11 12.70 -4.20 38.63
C GLY A 11 11.57 -4.97 37.91
N ARG A 12 11.52 -4.99 36.57
CA ARG A 12 10.46 -5.72 35.84
C ARG A 12 10.74 -7.22 35.75
N PHE A 13 9.83 -8.01 36.32
CA PHE A 13 9.75 -9.48 36.20
C PHE A 13 9.46 -9.89 34.74
N ASN A 14 9.98 -11.05 34.31
CA ASN A 14 9.81 -11.56 32.95
C ASN A 14 8.31 -11.68 32.58
N LYS A 15 7.88 -10.97 31.53
CA LYS A 15 6.49 -11.02 31.05
C LYS A 15 6.19 -12.37 30.37
N PRO A 16 5.00 -12.95 30.58
CA PRO A 16 4.55 -14.17 29.89
C PRO A 16 4.29 -13.90 28.39
N LYS A 17 4.35 -14.98 27.58
CA LYS A 17 4.39 -14.92 26.10
C LYS A 17 3.15 -14.33 25.42
N ASP A 18 2.01 -14.28 26.12
CA ASP A 18 0.73 -13.78 25.59
C ASP A 18 0.21 -12.53 26.33
N ALA A 19 1.10 -11.77 26.99
CA ALA A 19 0.71 -10.51 27.63
C ALA A 19 0.40 -9.44 26.57
N PHE A 20 -0.86 -9.02 26.50
CA PHE A 20 -1.27 -7.85 25.72
C PHE A 20 -0.64 -6.60 26.33
N GLU A 21 0.29 -5.98 25.60
CA GLU A 21 0.97 -4.75 26.01
C GLU A 21 0.24 -3.55 25.41
N ASP A 22 -0.59 -2.90 26.23
CA ASP A 22 -1.22 -1.63 25.88
C ASP A 22 -0.12 -0.57 25.81
N THR A 23 0.36 -0.30 24.60
CA THR A 23 1.48 0.63 24.38
C THR A 23 0.87 2.02 24.27
N ASP A 24 0.78 2.72 25.41
CA ASP A 24 0.36 4.12 25.59
C ASP A 24 1.20 5.16 24.81
N GLY A 25 1.98 4.72 23.83
CA GLY A 25 2.94 5.52 23.09
C GLY A 25 4.27 5.74 23.83
N LEU A 26 4.42 5.23 25.06
CA LEU A 26 5.65 5.36 25.83
C LEU A 26 6.55 4.13 25.63
N TYR A 27 7.56 4.29 24.78
CA TYR A 27 8.60 3.29 24.52
C TYR A 27 9.98 3.90 24.75
N ASP A 28 11.02 3.07 24.89
CA ASP A 28 12.41 3.53 24.96
C ASP A 28 12.90 3.85 23.54
N PRO A 29 13.06 5.14 23.16
CA PRO A 29 13.40 5.48 21.79
C PRO A 29 14.91 5.42 21.53
N GLU A 30 15.25 5.00 20.32
CA GLU A 30 16.56 5.24 19.75
C GLU A 30 16.64 6.66 19.19
N CYS A 31 17.64 7.40 19.64
CA CYS A 31 17.91 8.77 19.21
C CYS A 31 19.21 8.82 18.39
N GLU A 32 19.29 9.78 17.48
CA GLU A 32 20.54 10.19 16.83
C GLU A 32 21.39 11.07 17.76
N ASN A 33 22.64 11.34 17.35
CA ASN A 33 23.56 12.21 18.11
C ASN A 33 23.06 13.65 18.25
N SER A 34 22.15 14.08 17.36
CA SER A 34 21.47 15.38 17.39
C SER A 34 20.35 15.46 18.44
N GLY A 35 20.00 14.35 19.11
CA GLY A 35 18.87 14.26 20.02
C GLY A 35 17.52 14.00 19.33
N MET A 36 17.50 13.90 18.00
CA MET A 36 16.30 13.56 17.22
C MET A 36 15.99 12.07 17.28
N PHE A 37 14.72 11.69 17.09
CA PHE A 37 14.31 10.28 17.00
C PHE A 37 14.83 9.65 15.71
N LYS A 38 15.41 8.44 15.79
CA LYS A 38 15.65 7.63 14.59
C LYS A 38 14.31 7.27 13.96
N ALA A 39 14.19 7.36 12.63
CA ALA A 39 12.90 7.08 12.00
C ALA A 39 12.49 5.59 12.10
N LYS A 40 13.44 4.66 12.29
CA LYS A 40 13.15 3.26 12.61
C LYS A 40 13.37 3.03 14.11
N GLN A 41 12.37 2.46 14.76
CA GLN A 41 12.40 2.06 16.17
C GLN A 41 12.17 0.56 16.24
N CYS A 42 12.90 -0.13 17.11
CA CYS A 42 12.79 -1.58 17.27
C CYS A 42 12.65 -1.96 18.74
N ASN A 43 11.77 -2.92 19.01
CA ASN A 43 11.67 -3.60 20.29
C ASN A 43 11.81 -5.11 20.05
N GLY A 44 13.01 -5.63 20.33
CA GLY A 44 13.38 -7.00 19.98
C GLY A 44 13.39 -7.22 18.46
N THR A 45 12.53 -8.12 17.97
CA THR A 45 12.38 -8.43 16.54
C THR A 45 11.33 -7.57 15.83
N SER A 46 10.50 -6.82 16.57
CA SER A 46 9.45 -5.98 15.99
C SER A 46 9.98 -4.57 15.77
N CYS A 47 9.94 -4.10 14.53
CA CYS A 47 10.36 -2.75 14.18
C CYS A 47 9.21 -1.97 13.54
N TRP A 48 9.18 -0.66 13.79
CA TRP A 48 8.19 0.26 13.23
C TRP A 48 8.82 1.62 12.88
N CYS A 49 8.11 2.41 12.09
CA CYS A 49 8.54 3.74 11.71
C CYS A 49 7.91 4.80 12.62
N VAL A 50 8.66 5.86 12.93
CA VAL A 50 8.20 7.01 13.69
C VAL A 50 8.56 8.32 12.97
N ASN A 51 7.74 9.35 13.15
CA ASN A 51 8.06 10.69 12.66
C ASN A 51 9.06 11.41 13.60
N THR A 52 9.42 12.65 13.28
CA THR A 52 10.31 13.49 14.10
C THR A 52 9.77 13.78 15.51
N ALA A 53 8.46 13.59 15.73
CA ALA A 53 7.83 13.71 17.04
C ALA A 53 7.80 12.38 17.83
N GLY A 54 8.36 11.29 17.28
CA GLY A 54 8.36 9.97 17.91
C GLY A 54 7.03 9.22 17.83
N VAL A 55 6.07 9.71 17.03
CA VAL A 55 4.76 9.07 16.84
C VAL A 55 4.87 8.00 15.76
N ARG A 56 4.32 6.81 16.03
CA ARG A 56 4.30 5.70 15.09
C ARG A 56 3.51 6.07 13.83
N VAL A 57 4.17 6.00 12.68
CA VAL A 57 3.55 6.17 11.37
C VAL A 57 3.50 4.79 10.72
N CYS A 58 2.30 4.27 10.45
CA CYS A 58 2.16 3.11 9.58
C CYS A 58 2.41 3.56 8.15
N CYS A 59 3.37 2.92 7.46
CA CYS A 59 3.43 3.00 6.01
C CYS A 59 2.11 2.51 5.42
N ASP A 60 1.62 3.24 4.42
CA ASP A 60 0.35 3.07 3.73
C ASP A 60 -0.06 1.61 3.46
N VAL A 61 -1.35 1.33 3.53
CA VAL A 61 -1.99 -0.01 3.43
C VAL A 61 -1.82 -0.71 2.06
N LYS A 62 -0.98 -0.19 1.15
CA LYS A 62 -0.87 -0.67 -0.23
C LYS A 62 0.33 -1.56 -0.56
N ALA A 63 1.21 -1.86 0.39
CA ALA A 63 2.23 -2.87 0.16
C ALA A 63 2.60 -3.60 1.44
N PHE A 64 2.81 -4.90 1.33
CA PHE A 64 3.33 -5.81 2.37
C PHE A 64 4.77 -5.48 2.83
N LEU A 65 5.26 -4.26 2.58
CA LEU A 65 6.62 -3.79 2.82
C LEU A 65 6.56 -2.50 3.63
N CYS A 66 6.81 -2.61 4.95
CA CYS A 66 7.04 -1.47 5.82
C CYS A 66 8.49 -0.99 5.60
N TYR A 67 8.72 -0.19 4.55
CA TYR A 67 10.00 0.49 4.36
C TYR A 67 9.92 1.86 5.03
N CYS A 68 10.65 2.06 6.13
CA CYS A 68 10.86 3.40 6.67
C CYS A 68 11.71 4.15 5.65
N HIS A 69 11.09 4.90 4.75
CA HIS A 69 11.80 5.76 3.81
C HIS A 69 12.43 6.92 4.59
N LEU A 70 13.59 6.63 5.16
CA LEU A 70 14.49 7.60 5.76
C LEU A 70 15.05 8.44 4.61
N SER A 71 14.53 9.64 4.42
CA SER A 71 15.23 10.67 3.66
C SER A 71 16.42 11.18 4.47
N HIS A 72 17.44 10.32 4.62
CA HIS A 72 18.80 10.72 4.93
C HIS A 72 19.77 9.66 4.37
N SER A 73 20.25 9.98 3.15
CA SER A 73 21.44 9.43 2.50
C SER A 73 21.58 7.89 2.37
N GLN A 74 20.96 7.32 1.34
CA GLN A 74 21.69 6.50 0.36
C GLN A 74 21.06 6.76 -1.02
N TYR A 75 21.92 6.88 -2.04
CA TYR A 75 21.56 7.12 -3.43
C TYR A 75 20.86 5.88 -3.99
N GLU A 76 19.56 5.80 -3.76
CA GLU A 76 18.72 4.66 -4.10
C GLU A 76 18.06 4.94 -5.45
N ASN A 77 18.74 4.48 -6.51
CA ASN A 77 18.44 4.63 -7.94
C ASN A 77 18.41 6.08 -8.49
N PRO A 78 19.17 6.39 -9.56
CA PRO A 78 19.17 7.71 -10.18
C PRO A 78 17.92 7.93 -11.04
N TYR A 79 16.75 8.03 -10.42
CA TYR A 79 15.56 8.55 -11.10
C TYR A 79 15.47 10.05 -10.84
N ILE A 80 15.48 10.84 -11.92
CA ILE A 80 15.21 12.27 -11.86
C ILE A 80 13.69 12.44 -11.99
N THR A 81 13.03 12.78 -10.89
CA THR A 81 11.59 13.11 -10.90
C THR A 81 11.43 14.60 -11.14
N VAL A 82 10.67 14.97 -12.16
CA VAL A 82 10.32 16.37 -12.46
C VAL A 82 8.82 16.53 -12.27
N ASP A 83 8.43 17.23 -11.22
CA ASP A 83 7.03 17.51 -10.92
C ASP A 83 6.61 18.85 -11.55
N LEU A 84 5.72 18.80 -12.54
CA LEU A 84 5.15 19.98 -13.19
C LEU A 84 3.75 20.23 -12.62
N LYS A 85 3.53 21.42 -12.04
CA LYS A 85 2.23 21.84 -11.51
C LYS A 85 1.80 23.15 -12.17
N GLN A 86 0.64 23.15 -12.82
CA GLN A 86 0.04 24.34 -13.44
C GLN A 86 -1.36 24.50 -12.89
N ASN A 87 -1.62 25.68 -12.35
CA ASN A 87 -2.94 26.06 -11.93
C ASN A 87 -3.69 26.64 -13.15
N SER A 88 -4.87 26.11 -13.43
CA SER A 88 -5.75 26.58 -14.52
C SER A 88 -6.17 28.05 -14.34
N SER A 89 -6.18 28.55 -13.10
CA SER A 89 -6.59 29.92 -12.76
C SER A 89 -5.52 30.97 -13.10
N SER A 90 -4.28 30.55 -13.29
CA SER A 90 -3.13 31.43 -13.57
C SER A 90 -2.60 31.28 -14.99
N LYS A 91 -3.30 30.55 -15.86
CA LYS A 91 -2.91 30.34 -17.26
C LYS A 91 -3.43 31.48 -18.14
N SER A 92 -2.53 32.22 -18.76
CA SER A 92 -2.86 33.23 -19.78
C SER A 92 -3.07 32.57 -21.15
N ALA A 93 -3.74 33.26 -22.08
CA ALA A 93 -4.05 32.75 -23.42
C ALA A 93 -2.81 32.48 -24.30
N GLY A 94 -1.61 32.89 -23.87
CA GLY A 94 -0.33 32.60 -24.53
C GLY A 94 0.53 31.55 -23.81
N ASP A 95 0.08 31.02 -22.67
CA ASP A 95 0.87 30.07 -21.88
C ASP A 95 0.70 28.63 -22.38
N VAL A 96 1.82 27.92 -22.46
CA VAL A 96 1.89 26.54 -22.93
C VAL A 96 1.33 25.57 -21.87
N ASP A 97 0.63 24.52 -22.30
CA ASP A 97 0.15 23.47 -21.42
C ASP A 97 1.29 22.59 -20.92
N ILE A 98 1.22 22.14 -19.65
CA ILE A 98 2.16 21.14 -19.13
C ILE A 98 2.16 19.86 -19.98
N ALA A 99 0.99 19.49 -20.52
CA ALA A 99 0.86 18.33 -21.38
C ALA A 99 1.74 18.45 -22.64
N ASP A 100 1.80 19.64 -23.23
CA ASP A 100 2.64 19.92 -24.40
C ASP A 100 4.12 19.89 -24.00
N VAL A 101 4.49 20.50 -22.87
CA VAL A 101 5.88 20.47 -22.36
C VAL A 101 6.35 19.03 -22.12
N ALA A 102 5.52 18.20 -21.48
CA ALA A 102 5.83 16.79 -21.25
C ALA A 102 5.94 16.01 -22.57
N TYR A 103 5.08 16.31 -23.54
CA TYR A 103 5.11 15.70 -24.87
C TYR A 103 6.40 16.03 -25.63
N TYR A 104 6.79 17.30 -25.69
CA TYR A 104 8.03 17.71 -26.37
C TYR A 104 9.26 17.14 -25.65
N PHE A 105 9.28 17.17 -24.31
CA PHE A 105 10.36 16.57 -23.54
C PHE A 105 10.51 15.07 -23.81
N GLU A 106 9.40 14.34 -23.95
CA GLU A 106 9.42 12.92 -24.30
C GLU A 106 10.01 12.67 -25.70
N LYS A 107 9.62 13.50 -26.67
CA LYS A 107 10.14 13.41 -28.04
C LYS A 107 11.63 13.69 -28.11
N ASP A 108 12.06 14.72 -27.42
CA ASP A 108 13.46 15.12 -27.40
C ASP A 108 14.33 14.09 -26.66
N ALA A 109 13.85 13.52 -25.55
CA ALA A 109 14.57 12.49 -24.79
C ALA A 109 14.73 11.18 -25.58
N LYS A 110 13.79 10.90 -26.50
CA LYS A 110 13.85 9.76 -27.44
C LYS A 110 14.69 10.05 -28.69
N GLY A 111 15.14 11.30 -28.88
CA GLY A 111 15.91 11.72 -30.05
C GLY A 111 15.07 12.03 -31.30
N ASP A 112 13.75 12.11 -31.17
CA ASP A 112 12.79 12.45 -32.23
C ASP A 112 12.38 13.94 -32.15
N SER A 113 13.34 14.83 -31.89
CA SER A 113 13.05 16.25 -31.69
C SER A 113 12.39 16.86 -32.93
N ILE A 114 11.33 17.64 -32.68
CA ILE A 114 10.56 18.35 -33.72
C ILE A 114 11.24 19.69 -34.05
N PHE A 115 12.09 20.19 -33.16
CA PHE A 115 12.86 21.40 -33.39
C PHE A 115 14.09 21.07 -34.24
N HIS A 116 14.41 21.94 -35.19
CA HIS A 116 15.49 21.70 -36.15
C HIS A 116 16.85 21.51 -35.44
N ASN A 117 17.37 20.27 -35.52
CA ASN A 117 18.76 19.84 -35.25
C ASN A 117 19.32 19.89 -33.82
N ASP A 118 18.52 20.21 -32.80
CA ASP A 118 19.01 20.19 -31.42
C ASP A 118 18.65 18.87 -30.72
N ARG A 119 19.64 18.01 -30.49
CA ARG A 119 19.50 16.87 -29.58
C ARG A 119 19.57 17.39 -28.13
N LEU A 120 18.73 16.86 -27.23
CA LEU A 120 18.86 17.16 -25.80
C LEU A 120 20.22 16.68 -25.29
N ASN A 121 21.14 17.62 -25.12
CA ASN A 121 22.44 17.40 -24.51
C ASN A 121 22.38 17.91 -23.07
N ILE A 122 21.97 17.04 -22.15
CA ILE A 122 22.00 17.33 -20.72
C ILE A 122 23.24 16.69 -20.10
N SER A 123 24.18 17.54 -19.69
CA SER A 123 25.44 17.15 -19.07
C SER A 123 25.49 17.63 -17.62
N VAL A 124 25.84 16.74 -16.71
CA VAL A 124 26.16 17.08 -15.31
C VAL A 124 27.65 16.79 -15.15
N ASP A 125 28.42 17.79 -14.68
CA ASP A 125 29.88 17.68 -14.53
C ASP A 125 30.64 17.22 -15.79
N ASN A 126 30.24 17.73 -16.98
CA ASN A 126 30.75 17.35 -18.30
C ASN A 126 30.51 15.88 -18.71
N GLU A 127 29.70 15.13 -17.97
CA GLU A 127 29.27 13.80 -18.36
C GLU A 127 27.85 13.85 -18.93
N ALA A 128 27.69 13.40 -20.18
CA ALA A 128 26.39 13.37 -20.83
C ALA A 128 25.51 12.27 -20.20
N LEU A 129 24.35 12.65 -19.68
CA LEU A 129 23.43 11.71 -19.06
C LEU A 129 22.75 10.85 -20.13
N LYS A 130 22.82 9.52 -19.97
CA LYS A 130 22.10 8.56 -20.83
C LYS A 130 20.80 8.16 -20.14
N PHE A 131 19.67 8.48 -20.77
CA PHE A 131 18.37 8.06 -20.29
C PHE A 131 18.04 6.66 -20.82
N ASP A 132 17.89 5.69 -19.92
CA ASP A 132 17.60 4.29 -20.30
C ASP A 132 16.09 4.06 -20.45
N LYS A 133 15.27 4.69 -19.58
CA LYS A 133 13.80 4.61 -19.59
C LYS A 133 13.20 5.91 -19.05
N MET A 134 12.27 6.48 -19.82
CA MET A 134 11.45 7.63 -19.43
C MET A 134 9.99 7.18 -19.32
N VAL A 135 9.31 7.58 -18.24
CA VAL A 135 7.89 7.34 -18.02
C VAL A 135 7.22 8.66 -17.66
N VAL A 136 6.13 8.99 -18.34
CA VAL A 136 5.31 10.18 -18.08
C VAL A 136 4.02 9.74 -17.40
N TYR A 137 3.74 10.30 -16.22
CA TYR A 137 2.50 10.07 -15.49
C TYR A 137 1.67 11.35 -15.53
N TYR A 138 0.46 11.27 -16.06
CA TYR A 138 -0.53 12.33 -15.98
C TYR A 138 -1.40 12.10 -14.74
N VAL A 139 -1.43 13.07 -13.83
CA VAL A 139 -2.23 13.00 -12.61
C VAL A 139 -3.23 14.15 -12.65
N ASP A 140 -4.51 13.80 -12.75
CA ASP A 140 -5.61 14.77 -12.73
C ASP A 140 -5.99 15.13 -11.28
N GLU A 141 -6.40 16.38 -11.04
CA GLU A 141 -6.86 16.85 -9.73
C GLU A 141 -8.16 16.17 -9.28
N ILE A 142 -8.97 15.72 -10.25
CA ILE A 142 -10.21 14.98 -10.01
C ILE A 142 -9.92 13.50 -10.26
N ALA A 143 -10.13 12.67 -9.24
CA ALA A 143 -10.02 11.23 -9.40
C ALA A 143 -10.96 10.77 -10.53
N PRO A 144 -10.48 9.98 -11.51
CA PRO A 144 -11.34 9.53 -12.59
C PRO A 144 -12.47 8.69 -11.99
N GLU A 145 -13.72 9.01 -12.36
CA GLU A 145 -14.83 8.13 -12.07
C GLU A 145 -14.60 6.83 -12.84
N PHE A 146 -14.09 5.80 -12.16
CA PHE A 146 -14.03 4.45 -12.67
C PHE A 146 -15.46 3.93 -12.78
N SER A 147 -16.18 4.40 -13.79
CA SER A 147 -17.39 3.73 -14.25
C SER A 147 -16.95 2.36 -14.71
N MET A 148 -17.36 1.32 -13.95
CA MET A 148 -17.14 -0.06 -14.33
C MET A 148 -17.71 -0.24 -15.73
N LYS A 149 -16.84 -0.20 -16.75
CA LYS A 149 -17.20 -0.56 -18.12
C LYS A 149 -17.87 -1.93 -18.04
N SER A 150 -19.11 -1.95 -18.49
CA SER A 150 -20.12 -2.97 -18.26
C SER A 150 -19.55 -4.39 -18.20
N VAL A 151 -19.83 -5.10 -17.11
CA VAL A 151 -20.04 -6.54 -17.23
C VAL A 151 -21.11 -6.70 -18.31
N THR A 152 -20.67 -7.10 -19.50
CA THR A 152 -21.56 -7.23 -20.66
C THR A 152 -22.68 -8.18 -20.22
N PRO A 153 -23.96 -7.87 -20.49
CA PRO A 153 -25.09 -8.65 -19.96
C PRO A 153 -24.99 -10.18 -20.23
N GLY A 154 -24.24 -10.57 -21.27
CA GLY A 154 -23.88 -11.97 -21.52
C GLY A 154 -23.06 -12.65 -20.41
N VAL A 155 -22.11 -11.96 -19.79
CA VAL A 155 -21.27 -12.54 -18.72
C VAL A 155 -22.10 -12.83 -17.47
N ILE A 156 -23.02 -11.93 -17.11
CA ILE A 156 -23.93 -12.13 -15.98
C ILE A 156 -24.88 -13.31 -16.25
N ALA A 157 -25.43 -13.41 -17.46
CA ALA A 157 -26.31 -14.52 -17.84
C ALA A 157 -25.62 -15.89 -17.72
N VAL A 158 -24.35 -16.00 -18.15
CA VAL A 158 -23.57 -17.24 -18.04
C VAL A 158 -23.34 -17.61 -16.58
N ILE A 159 -22.96 -16.64 -15.74
CA ILE A 159 -22.72 -16.88 -14.30
C ILE A 159 -24.00 -17.40 -13.61
N VAL A 160 -25.16 -16.82 -13.90
CA VAL A 160 -26.44 -17.26 -13.31
C VAL A 160 -26.78 -18.70 -13.69
N VAL A 161 -26.60 -19.10 -14.95
CA VAL A 161 -26.86 -20.47 -15.40
C VAL A 161 -25.94 -21.48 -14.72
N VAL A 162 -24.64 -21.15 -14.58
CA VAL A 162 -23.67 -22.01 -13.90
C VAL A 162 -24.04 -22.20 -12.43
N VAL A 163 -24.39 -21.11 -11.74
CA VAL A 163 -24.80 -21.18 -10.32
C VAL A 163 -26.05 -22.04 -10.15
N LEU A 164 -27.06 -21.87 -11.01
CA LEU A 164 -28.28 -22.68 -10.95
C LEU A 164 -28.00 -24.17 -11.21
N ALA A 165 -27.13 -24.50 -12.15
CA ALA A 165 -26.74 -25.89 -12.42
C ALA A 165 -26.01 -26.53 -11.22
N VAL A 166 -25.12 -25.80 -10.56
CA VAL A 166 -24.42 -26.26 -9.36
C VAL A 166 -25.39 -26.49 -8.20
N VAL A 167 -26.33 -25.56 -7.96
CA VAL A 167 -27.33 -25.69 -6.90
C VAL A 167 -28.24 -26.90 -7.14
N ALA A 168 -28.71 -27.10 -8.38
CA ALA A 168 -29.50 -28.28 -8.75
C ALA A 168 -28.70 -29.58 -8.56
N GLY A 169 -27.43 -29.61 -8.96
CA GLY A 169 -26.54 -30.75 -8.77
C GLY A 169 -26.35 -31.11 -7.29
N ILE A 170 -26.11 -30.10 -6.44
CA ILE A 170 -25.99 -30.29 -4.99
C ILE A 170 -27.31 -30.81 -4.39
N ALA A 171 -28.46 -30.26 -4.80
CA ALA A 171 -29.76 -30.72 -4.32
C ALA A 171 -30.01 -32.21 -4.65
N VAL A 172 -29.71 -32.65 -5.87
CA VAL A 172 -29.84 -34.06 -6.28
C VAL A 172 -28.85 -34.96 -5.52
N LEU A 173 -27.61 -34.52 -5.32
CA LEU A 173 -26.63 -35.25 -4.50
C LEU A 173 -27.09 -35.42 -3.05
N VAL A 174 -27.67 -34.38 -2.44
CA VAL A 174 -28.20 -34.46 -1.08
C VAL A 174 -29.44 -35.36 -1.01
N CYS A 175 -30.38 -35.23 -1.94
CA CYS A 175 -31.58 -36.07 -2.00
C CYS A 175 -31.27 -37.54 -2.30
N SER A 176 -30.28 -37.84 -3.15
CA SER A 176 -29.86 -39.22 -3.43
C SER A 176 -29.12 -39.85 -2.24
N ARG A 177 -28.31 -39.07 -1.51
CA ARG A 177 -27.70 -39.52 -0.24
C ARG A 177 -28.77 -39.80 0.84
N ARG A 178 -29.84 -38.98 0.91
CA ARG A 178 -30.97 -39.24 1.83
C ARG A 178 -31.69 -40.57 1.54
N ARG A 179 -31.81 -41.00 0.27
CA ARG A 179 -32.48 -42.26 -0.07
C ARG A 179 -31.64 -43.53 0.20
N LYS A 180 -30.32 -43.41 0.34
CA LYS A 180 -29.43 -44.55 0.65
C LYS A 180 -29.15 -44.75 2.14
N GLY A 181 -29.65 -43.88 3.01
CA GLY A 181 -29.49 -44.01 4.46
C GLY A 181 -30.54 -44.92 5.08
N LYS A 182 -30.31 -46.25 5.08
CA LYS A 182 -30.90 -47.10 6.12
C LYS A 182 -30.19 -46.74 7.44
N TYR A 183 -30.94 -46.15 8.36
CA TYR A 183 -30.49 -45.76 9.68
C TYR A 183 -30.07 -46.99 10.51
N VAL A 184 -28.81 -47.07 10.94
CA VAL A 184 -28.44 -47.79 12.17
C VAL A 184 -28.42 -46.74 13.28
N LYS A 185 -29.22 -47.00 14.32
CA LYS A 185 -29.38 -46.16 15.50
C LYS A 185 -28.02 -46.03 16.21
N ALA A 186 -27.39 -44.87 16.11
CA ALA A 186 -26.35 -44.46 17.05
C ALA A 186 -27.00 -43.57 18.11
N GLU A 187 -26.91 -43.98 19.38
CA GLU A 187 -27.25 -43.11 20.50
C GLU A 187 -26.25 -41.95 20.54
N VAL A 188 -26.77 -40.72 20.51
CA VAL A 188 -25.96 -39.50 20.66
C VAL A 188 -26.36 -38.86 21.97
N ASN A 189 -25.45 -38.89 22.95
CA ASN A 189 -25.56 -38.10 24.17
C ASN A 189 -25.28 -36.64 23.83
N TYR A 190 -26.25 -35.75 24.05
CA TYR A 190 -26.10 -34.33 23.80
C TYR A 190 -25.29 -33.65 24.91
N ILE A 191 -24.35 -32.78 24.52
CA ILE A 191 -23.79 -31.74 25.39
C ILE A 191 -24.36 -30.41 24.91
N VAL A 192 -25.15 -29.77 25.77
CA VAL A 192 -25.70 -28.44 25.54
C VAL A 192 -24.71 -27.42 26.09
N VAL A 193 -24.11 -26.62 25.21
CA VAL A 193 -23.32 -25.44 25.61
C VAL A 193 -24.15 -24.20 25.34
N VAL A 194 -24.59 -23.54 26.41
CA VAL A 194 -25.27 -22.25 26.35
C VAL A 194 -24.23 -21.15 26.48
N ILE A 195 -23.99 -20.39 25.40
CA ILE A 195 -23.19 -19.16 25.46
C ILE A 195 -24.16 -17.98 25.55
N LYS A 196 -24.26 -17.40 26.75
CA LYS A 196 -24.91 -16.09 26.94
C LYS A 196 -23.90 -15.00 26.54
N ARG A 197 -24.26 -14.14 25.58
CA ARG A 197 -23.66 -12.81 25.46
C ARG A 197 -24.41 -11.86 26.38
N LEU A 198 -23.71 -11.32 27.38
CA LEU A 198 -24.15 -10.10 28.05
C LEU A 198 -23.79 -8.94 27.11
N GLY A 199 -24.76 -8.05 26.90
CA GLY A 199 -24.56 -6.79 26.16
C GLY A 199 -23.65 -5.85 26.92
#